data_AF-A0A4R1UMH4-F1
#
_entry.id   AF-A0A4R1UMH4-F1
#
_cell.length_a   1.000
_cell.length_b   1.000
_cell.length_c   1.000
_cell.angle_alpha   90.00
_cell.angle_beta   90.00
_cell.angle_gamma   90.00
#
_symmetry.space_group_name_H-M   'P 1'
#
loop_
_entity.id
_entity.type
_entity.pdbx_description
1 polymer ?
#
loop_
_entity_poly.entity_id
_entity_poly.type
_entity_poly.pdbx_seq_one_letter_code
_entity_poly.pdbx_strand_id
1 'polypeptide(L)'
;MARHPVPAELVDLVLRPDVDPYAFVAMDDFSTSGSTTCASDDPRIVHCRNDLVPYAVDWKRRQLLFTAHPARDFAHGHAFLYQAQREQAKRGVLLSFDALPGLFPDSGVRPTFLFSIGRCGSTLAADLLDAVDMASASEPGVYEQFVAGRRMAWLNRSDRAIVLRATTRALSGFLGEPLVVKLRSQCTLAAQEIARATQGRCVMILRALEPWAMSTYRAFGKWPDNRPDELAWRYAKAIKVFHALAREGHRPELVWYEDMLRDLSVLLRAVAAGQDLSEAQKQALAATYGRDSQEGLSIGRAGSRSTMCTDILSEFRHQWERLAPSRLLERYGIADRV
;
A
#
# COMPACT_ATOMS: atom_id res chain seq x y z
N MET A 1 -7.21 31.57 -24.03
CA MET A 1 -5.79 31.64 -23.59
C MET A 1 -5.12 30.33 -23.96
N ALA A 2 -4.06 30.36 -24.77
CA ALA A 2 -3.26 29.16 -25.04
C ALA A 2 -2.58 28.74 -23.74
N ARG A 3 -2.78 27.48 -23.30
CA ARG A 3 -2.04 26.93 -22.16
C ARG A 3 -0.61 26.71 -22.62
N HIS A 4 0.36 27.34 -21.96
CA HIS A 4 1.76 26.99 -22.18
C HIS A 4 1.96 25.51 -21.80
N PRO A 5 2.71 24.74 -22.61
CA PRO A 5 2.99 23.35 -22.29
C PRO A 5 3.75 23.26 -20.97
N VAL A 6 3.29 22.38 -20.09
CA VAL A 6 3.92 22.14 -18.79
C VAL A 6 5.17 21.30 -19.02
N PRO A 7 6.34 21.66 -18.46
CA PRO A 7 7.56 20.92 -18.71
C PRO A 7 7.54 19.52 -18.09
N ALA A 8 8.12 18.57 -18.82
CA ALA A 8 8.42 17.21 -18.41
C ALA A 8 9.89 16.89 -18.71
N GLU A 9 10.46 15.93 -18.00
CA GLU A 9 11.85 15.51 -18.18
C GLU A 9 11.92 14.00 -18.42
N LEU A 10 12.49 13.60 -19.55
CA LEU A 10 12.86 12.20 -19.81
C LEU A 10 14.28 11.98 -19.28
N VAL A 11 14.47 10.96 -18.46
CA VAL A 11 15.77 10.68 -17.80
C VAL A 11 16.14 9.21 -17.91
N ASP A 12 17.43 8.94 -18.03
CA ASP A 12 17.98 7.61 -17.77
C ASP A 12 18.19 7.44 -16.27
N LEU A 13 17.87 6.26 -15.75
CA LEU A 13 17.93 5.94 -14.33
C LEU A 13 19.01 4.89 -14.08
N VAL A 14 19.89 5.16 -13.11
CA VAL A 14 20.86 4.20 -12.60
C VAL A 14 20.68 4.08 -11.10
N LEU A 15 20.29 2.90 -10.62
CA LEU A 15 20.14 2.64 -9.18
C LEU A 15 21.49 2.87 -8.50
N ARG A 16 21.50 3.66 -7.42
CA ARG A 16 22.72 3.89 -6.67
C ARG A 16 23.07 2.65 -5.82
N PRO A 17 24.36 2.32 -5.67
CA PRO A 17 24.78 1.12 -4.97
C PRO A 17 24.54 1.17 -3.45
N ASP A 18 24.35 2.36 -2.88
CA ASP A 18 24.17 2.62 -1.44
C ASP A 18 22.70 2.65 -0.99
N VAL A 19 21.74 2.37 -1.88
CA VAL A 19 20.31 2.37 -1.55
C VAL A 19 19.97 1.18 -0.65
N ASP A 20 19.48 1.48 0.55
CA ASP A 20 18.92 0.46 1.44
C ASP A 20 17.65 -0.13 0.80
N PRO A 21 17.59 -1.46 0.53
CA PRO A 21 16.45 -2.11 -0.09
C PRO A 21 15.15 -2.04 0.74
N TYR A 22 15.24 -1.66 2.02
CA TYR A 22 14.10 -1.51 2.92
C TYR A 22 13.73 -0.05 3.21
N ALA A 23 14.59 0.90 2.84
CA ALA A 23 14.30 2.32 3.00
C ALA A 23 13.12 2.75 2.13
N PHE A 24 12.44 3.81 2.57
CA PHE A 24 11.41 4.46 1.77
C PHE A 24 11.97 4.86 0.42
N VAL A 25 11.16 4.74 -0.62
CA VAL A 25 11.55 5.21 -1.94
C VAL A 25 11.88 6.70 -1.86
N ALA A 26 12.89 7.10 -2.61
CA ALA A 26 13.30 8.49 -2.74
C ALA A 26 13.71 8.80 -4.17
N MET A 27 13.64 10.07 -4.53
CA MET A 27 14.22 10.54 -5.80
C MET A 27 15.70 10.18 -5.90
N ASP A 28 16.40 10.26 -4.77
CA ASP A 28 17.83 10.01 -4.65
C ASP A 28 18.18 8.51 -4.72
N ASP A 29 17.22 7.60 -4.86
CA ASP A 29 17.52 6.18 -5.10
C ASP A 29 18.23 5.98 -6.44
N PHE A 30 17.99 6.88 -7.40
CA PHE A 30 18.58 6.84 -8.73
C PHE A 30 19.51 8.03 -8.95
N SER A 31 20.64 7.80 -9.60
CA SER A 31 21.31 8.87 -10.34
C SER A 31 20.64 9.01 -11.72
N THR A 32 20.54 10.26 -12.18
CA THR A 32 19.93 10.60 -13.47
C THR A 32 20.98 11.06 -14.46
N SER A 33 20.96 10.52 -15.67
CA SER A 33 21.74 11.03 -16.82
C SER A 33 20.86 11.19 -18.05
N GLY A 34 21.37 11.82 -19.11
CA GLY A 34 20.65 11.87 -20.40
C GLY A 34 19.35 12.67 -20.37
N SER A 35 19.24 13.68 -19.50
CA SER A 35 18.02 14.48 -19.34
C SER A 35 17.62 15.21 -20.63
N THR A 36 16.39 14.97 -21.07
CA THR A 36 15.75 15.73 -22.16
C THR A 36 14.48 16.39 -21.64
N THR A 37 14.50 17.72 -21.55
CA THR A 37 13.29 18.50 -21.26
C THR A 37 12.39 18.53 -22.49
N CYS A 38 11.10 18.25 -22.29
CA CYS A 38 10.07 18.31 -23.32
C CYS A 38 8.76 18.82 -22.74
N ALA A 39 7.76 18.98 -23.59
CA ALA A 39 6.40 19.30 -23.14
C ALA A 39 5.73 18.05 -22.54
N SER A 40 4.83 18.22 -21.57
CA SER A 40 4.11 17.09 -20.96
C SER A 40 3.18 16.35 -21.93
N ASP A 41 2.81 17.00 -23.04
CA ASP A 41 2.04 16.44 -24.14
C ASP A 41 2.94 15.93 -25.29
N ASP A 42 4.25 15.84 -25.07
CA ASP A 42 5.17 15.23 -26.03
C ASP A 42 4.69 13.81 -26.38
N PRO A 43 4.58 13.48 -27.68
CA PRO A 43 4.08 12.17 -28.12
C PRO A 43 4.81 10.98 -27.50
N ARG A 44 6.09 11.14 -27.15
CA ARG A 44 6.88 10.09 -26.49
C ARG A 44 6.34 9.76 -25.10
N ILE A 45 5.85 10.76 -24.36
CA ILE A 45 5.26 10.59 -23.02
C ILE A 45 3.81 10.11 -23.14
N VAL A 46 3.03 10.73 -24.03
CA VAL A 46 1.61 10.39 -24.19
C VAL A 46 1.44 8.96 -24.68
N HIS A 47 2.28 8.51 -25.61
CA HIS A 47 2.23 7.16 -26.16
C HIS A 47 2.61 6.09 -25.12
N CYS A 48 3.61 6.36 -24.27
CA CYS A 48 4.05 5.43 -23.23
C CYS A 48 3.33 5.62 -21.90
N ARG A 49 2.25 6.41 -21.82
CA ARG A 49 1.58 6.73 -20.54
C ARG A 49 1.15 5.49 -19.75
N ASN A 50 0.81 4.41 -20.46
CA ASN A 50 0.37 3.14 -19.88
C ASN A 50 1.55 2.25 -19.44
N ASP A 51 2.78 2.66 -19.74
CA ASP A 51 4.03 2.02 -19.33
C ASP A 51 4.63 2.73 -18.11
N LEU A 52 4.01 3.82 -17.65
CA LEU A 52 4.51 4.65 -16.55
C LEU A 52 3.98 4.16 -15.20
N VAL A 53 4.90 3.74 -14.34
CA VAL A 53 4.60 3.33 -12.97
C VAL A 53 5.13 4.39 -11.99
N PRO A 54 4.27 4.98 -11.14
CA PRO A 54 4.69 6.01 -10.20
C PRO A 54 5.70 5.45 -9.19
N TYR A 55 6.77 6.19 -8.92
CA TYR A 55 7.86 5.78 -8.04
C TYR A 55 8.01 6.68 -6.82
N ALA A 56 8.44 7.93 -7.01
CA ALA A 56 8.77 8.84 -5.92
C ALA A 56 8.30 10.28 -6.15
N VAL A 57 7.94 10.98 -5.08
CA VAL A 57 7.47 12.36 -5.06
C VAL A 57 8.58 13.30 -4.60
N ASP A 58 8.91 14.31 -5.41
CA ASP A 58 9.65 15.49 -4.97
C ASP A 58 8.65 16.59 -4.62
N TRP A 59 8.27 16.64 -3.34
CA TRP A 59 7.34 17.64 -2.83
C TRP A 59 7.86 19.08 -3.01
N LYS A 60 9.18 19.28 -2.89
CA LYS A 60 9.81 20.62 -2.94
C LYS A 60 9.79 21.16 -4.37
N ARG A 61 10.10 20.29 -5.35
CA ARG A 61 10.06 20.65 -6.78
C ARG A 61 8.67 20.48 -7.40
N ARG A 62 7.69 19.97 -6.66
CA ARG A 62 6.34 19.62 -7.16
C ARG A 62 6.40 18.66 -8.34
N GLN A 63 7.23 17.63 -8.23
CA GLN A 63 7.44 16.64 -9.28
C GLN A 63 7.13 15.23 -8.78
N LEU A 64 6.71 14.38 -9.71
CA LEU A 64 6.51 12.95 -9.51
C LEU A 64 7.37 12.21 -10.52
N LEU A 65 8.26 11.36 -10.04
CA LEU A 65 9.02 10.43 -10.85
C LEU A 65 8.17 9.21 -11.18
N PHE A 66 8.04 8.95 -12.46
CA PHE A 66 7.54 7.69 -13.00
C PHE A 66 8.71 6.89 -13.54
N THR A 67 8.65 5.57 -13.37
CA THR A 67 9.56 4.60 -14.01
C THR A 67 8.83 3.98 -15.19
N ALA A 68 9.53 3.79 -16.31
CA ALA A 68 8.95 3.23 -17.53
C ALA A 68 9.21 1.73 -17.63
N HIS A 69 8.15 0.94 -17.81
CA HIS A 69 8.18 -0.52 -17.88
C HIS A 69 7.31 -1.03 -19.04
N PRO A 70 7.83 -1.84 -19.97
CA PRO A 70 7.08 -2.25 -21.16
C PRO A 70 6.08 -3.38 -20.90
N ALA A 71 6.15 -4.07 -19.76
CA ALA A 71 5.34 -5.25 -19.47
C ALA A 71 4.85 -5.25 -18.02
N ARG A 72 3.62 -5.73 -17.81
CA ARG A 72 2.93 -5.75 -16.50
C ARG A 72 3.56 -6.72 -15.52
N ASP A 73 4.14 -7.80 -16.05
CA ASP A 73 4.79 -8.86 -15.30
C ASP A 73 6.16 -8.47 -14.73
N PHE A 74 6.63 -7.23 -14.95
CA PHE A 74 7.89 -6.76 -14.36
C PHE A 74 7.91 -6.89 -12.83
N ALA A 75 6.74 -6.84 -12.18
CA ALA A 75 6.61 -7.00 -10.74
C ALA A 75 6.48 -8.47 -10.29
N HIS A 76 6.36 -9.44 -11.21
CA HIS A 76 6.27 -10.86 -10.87
C HIS A 76 7.54 -11.31 -10.12
N GLY A 77 7.34 -12.10 -9.06
CA GLY A 77 8.43 -12.57 -8.21
C GLY A 77 8.94 -11.56 -7.19
N HIS A 78 8.42 -10.32 -7.17
CA HIS A 78 8.74 -9.33 -6.14
C HIS A 78 7.58 -9.18 -5.15
N ALA A 79 7.90 -9.18 -3.85
CA ALA A 79 6.90 -8.95 -2.80
C ALA A 79 6.34 -7.51 -2.81
N PHE A 80 7.12 -6.56 -3.34
CA PHE A 80 6.79 -5.13 -3.35
C PHE A 80 7.12 -4.48 -4.69
N LEU A 81 6.24 -3.59 -5.17
CA LEU A 81 6.36 -2.91 -6.46
C LEU A 81 7.67 -2.12 -6.57
N TYR A 82 8.08 -1.43 -5.50
CA TYR A 82 9.27 -0.59 -5.52
C TYR A 82 10.58 -1.39 -5.63
N GLN A 83 10.59 -2.66 -5.19
CA GLN A 83 11.78 -3.52 -5.35
C GLN A 83 11.99 -3.84 -6.82
N ALA A 84 10.91 -4.26 -7.52
CA ALA A 84 10.95 -4.46 -8.96
C ALA A 84 11.40 -3.19 -9.70
N GLN A 85 10.88 -2.02 -9.29
CA GLN A 85 11.28 -0.74 -9.87
C GLN A 85 12.76 -0.42 -9.66
N ARG A 86 13.32 -0.64 -8.46
CA ARG A 86 14.75 -0.41 -8.18
C ARG A 86 15.66 -1.29 -9.04
N GLU A 87 15.30 -2.55 -9.19
CA GLU A 87 16.12 -3.51 -9.93
C GLU A 87 16.05 -3.29 -11.46
N GLN A 88 14.87 -3.00 -11.97
CA GLN A 88 14.58 -3.08 -13.41
C GLN A 88 14.47 -1.71 -14.09
N ALA A 89 14.14 -0.63 -13.39
CA ALA A 89 13.94 0.67 -14.03
C ALA A 89 15.25 1.20 -14.62
N LYS A 90 15.24 1.48 -15.92
CA LYS A 90 16.35 2.11 -16.65
C LYS A 90 16.02 3.50 -17.19
N ARG A 91 14.74 3.82 -17.27
CA ARG A 91 14.22 5.09 -17.79
C ARG A 91 13.11 5.60 -16.89
N GLY A 92 13.02 6.91 -16.80
CA GLY A 92 11.99 7.58 -16.03
C GLY A 92 11.48 8.85 -16.70
N VAL A 93 10.35 9.32 -16.19
CA VAL A 93 9.75 10.60 -16.57
C VAL A 93 9.49 11.40 -15.30
N LEU A 94 10.02 12.60 -15.22
CA LEU A 94 9.67 13.56 -14.18
C LEU A 94 8.55 14.44 -14.71
N LEU A 95 7.41 14.38 -14.03
CA LEU A 95 6.24 15.19 -14.34
C LEU A 95 5.97 16.16 -13.22
N SER A 96 5.78 17.44 -13.55
CA SER A 96 5.28 18.40 -12.58
C SER A 96 3.85 18.08 -12.17
N PHE A 97 3.45 18.49 -10.98
CA PHE A 97 2.07 18.30 -10.50
C PHE A 97 1.02 18.94 -11.42
N ASP A 98 1.39 20.00 -12.13
CA ASP A 98 0.48 20.73 -13.02
C ASP A 98 0.21 19.94 -14.32
N ALA A 99 1.13 19.07 -14.73
CA ALA A 99 0.97 18.18 -15.89
C ALA A 99 0.08 16.96 -15.57
N LEU A 100 0.08 16.50 -14.32
CA LEU A 100 -0.56 15.24 -13.92
C LEU A 100 -2.05 15.13 -14.27
N PRO A 101 -2.90 16.16 -14.06
CA PRO A 101 -4.32 16.06 -14.42
C PRO A 101 -4.57 15.93 -15.92
N GLY A 102 -3.69 16.48 -16.75
CA GLY A 102 -3.79 16.39 -18.22
C GLY A 102 -3.37 15.02 -18.73
N LEU A 103 -2.27 14.47 -18.19
CA LEU A 103 -1.75 13.17 -18.61
C LEU A 103 -2.56 11.99 -18.03
N PHE A 104 -3.04 12.14 -16.79
CA PHE A 104 -3.86 11.15 -16.08
C PHE A 104 -5.23 11.75 -15.72
N PRO A 105 -6.10 11.98 -16.73
CA PRO A 105 -7.43 12.56 -16.52
C PRO A 105 -8.33 11.65 -15.70
N ASP A 106 -9.45 12.18 -15.19
CA ASP A 106 -10.41 11.36 -14.48
C ASP A 106 -11.09 10.36 -15.42
N SER A 107 -10.77 9.09 -15.26
CA SER A 107 -11.37 7.97 -16.00
C SER A 107 -12.56 7.34 -15.28
N GLY A 108 -12.90 7.81 -14.07
CA GLY A 108 -13.91 7.17 -13.23
C GLY A 108 -13.40 5.94 -12.47
N VAL A 109 -12.12 5.58 -12.58
CA VAL A 109 -11.47 4.50 -11.81
C VAL A 109 -11.73 4.67 -10.32
N ARG A 110 -12.14 3.57 -9.67
CA ARG A 110 -12.32 3.48 -8.21
C ARG A 110 -11.57 2.24 -7.71
N PRO A 111 -10.31 2.38 -7.27
CA PRO A 111 -9.54 1.22 -6.80
C PRO A 111 -10.11 0.70 -5.47
N THR A 112 -9.77 -0.53 -5.13
CA THR A 112 -9.91 -1.02 -3.75
C THR A 112 -8.58 -0.89 -3.02
N PHE A 113 -8.54 -0.14 -1.92
CA PHE A 113 -7.37 -0.04 -1.05
C PHE A 113 -7.43 -1.09 0.06
N LEU A 114 -6.37 -1.88 0.18
CA LEU A 114 -6.15 -2.78 1.31
C LEU A 114 -5.27 -2.09 2.35
N PHE A 115 -5.87 -1.74 3.48
CA PHE A 115 -5.20 -1.20 4.66
C PHE A 115 -4.90 -2.30 5.67
N SER A 116 -3.81 -2.17 6.43
CA SER A 116 -3.52 -3.05 7.57
C SER A 116 -2.71 -2.31 8.62
N ILE A 117 -2.55 -2.90 9.80
CA ILE A 117 -1.62 -2.41 10.84
C ILE A 117 -0.25 -3.10 10.79
N GLY A 118 0.04 -3.82 9.70
CA GLY A 118 1.22 -4.67 9.57
C GLY A 118 1.04 -5.99 10.32
N ARG A 119 1.71 -7.04 9.85
CA ARG A 119 1.65 -8.40 10.46
C ARG A 119 0.25 -9.03 10.51
N CYS A 120 -0.64 -8.59 9.61
CA CYS A 120 -2.00 -9.12 9.42
C CYS A 120 -2.12 -10.00 8.17
N GLY A 121 -1.04 -10.64 7.71
CA GLY A 121 -1.08 -11.47 6.50
C GLY A 121 -1.11 -10.68 5.20
N SER A 122 -0.52 -9.49 5.17
CA SER A 122 -0.49 -8.63 3.98
C SER A 122 0.40 -9.16 2.83
N THR A 123 1.31 -10.09 3.13
CA THR A 123 2.07 -10.85 2.11
C THR A 123 1.18 -11.91 1.48
N LEU A 124 0.56 -12.78 2.30
CA LEU A 124 -0.47 -13.72 1.86
C LEU A 124 -1.55 -13.02 1.02
N ALA A 125 -2.01 -11.83 1.44
CA ALA A 125 -2.97 -11.06 0.65
C ALA A 125 -2.45 -10.71 -0.76
N ALA A 126 -1.18 -10.34 -0.91
CA ALA A 126 -0.59 -10.08 -2.23
C ALA A 126 -0.50 -11.37 -3.06
N ASP A 127 -0.04 -12.47 -2.46
CA ASP A 127 0.11 -13.77 -3.13
C ASP A 127 -1.26 -14.32 -3.61
N LEU A 128 -2.32 -14.11 -2.83
CA LEU A 128 -3.68 -14.51 -3.22
C LEU A 128 -4.23 -13.67 -4.39
N LEU A 129 -3.88 -12.38 -4.46
CA LEU A 129 -4.28 -11.50 -5.57
C LEU A 129 -3.54 -11.86 -6.85
N ASP A 130 -2.24 -12.14 -6.74
CA ASP A 130 -1.38 -12.60 -7.84
C ASP A 130 -1.87 -13.95 -8.39
N ALA A 131 -2.18 -14.90 -7.50
CA ALA A 131 -2.65 -16.23 -7.88
C ALA A 131 -3.95 -16.22 -8.71
N VAL A 132 -4.76 -15.16 -8.63
CA VAL A 132 -6.01 -15.02 -9.39
C VAL A 132 -5.91 -14.01 -10.53
N ASP A 133 -4.69 -13.60 -10.88
CA ASP A 133 -4.38 -12.61 -11.92
C ASP A 133 -5.15 -11.29 -11.73
N MET A 134 -5.28 -10.85 -10.47
CA MET A 134 -5.94 -9.59 -10.16
C MET A 134 -4.97 -8.43 -10.35
N ALA A 135 -5.40 -7.41 -11.10
CA ALA A 135 -4.66 -6.16 -11.25
C ALA A 135 -4.39 -5.54 -9.87
N SER A 136 -3.18 -5.73 -9.35
CA SER A 136 -2.87 -5.34 -7.98
C SER A 136 -1.47 -4.76 -7.82
N ALA A 137 -1.34 -3.80 -6.90
CA ALA A 137 -0.08 -3.14 -6.60
C ALA A 137 0.24 -3.30 -5.11
N SER A 138 1.35 -3.97 -4.79
CA SER A 138 1.83 -4.13 -3.41
C SER A 138 2.80 -3.00 -3.04
N GLU A 139 2.41 -2.22 -2.04
CA GLU A 139 3.19 -1.16 -1.39
C GLU A 139 3.80 -0.11 -2.35
N PRO A 140 3.00 0.59 -3.18
CA PRO A 140 3.54 1.65 -4.03
C PRO A 140 4.08 2.80 -3.17
N GLY A 141 5.37 3.12 -3.33
CA GLY A 141 6.09 4.01 -2.43
C GLY A 141 5.54 5.45 -2.35
N VAL A 142 4.85 5.92 -3.38
CA VAL A 142 4.19 7.24 -3.39
C VAL A 142 3.17 7.39 -2.26
N TYR A 143 2.41 6.35 -1.91
CA TYR A 143 1.46 6.41 -0.81
C TYR A 143 2.15 6.51 0.56
N GLU A 144 3.33 5.90 0.69
CA GLU A 144 4.13 6.01 1.92
C GLU A 144 4.76 7.40 2.06
N GLN A 145 5.35 7.92 0.98
CA GLN A 145 5.87 9.30 0.96
C GLN A 145 4.77 10.34 1.16
N PHE A 146 3.54 10.04 0.75
CA PHE A 146 2.37 10.85 1.10
C PHE A 146 2.18 10.91 2.62
N VAL A 147 2.20 9.78 3.32
CA VAL A 147 2.06 9.74 4.79
C VAL A 147 3.17 10.54 5.46
N ALA A 148 4.41 10.38 5.02
CA ALA A 148 5.55 11.15 5.53
C ALA A 148 5.34 12.66 5.29
N GLY A 149 4.86 13.03 4.10
CA GLY A 149 4.61 14.41 3.72
C GLY A 149 3.45 15.10 4.45
N ARG A 150 2.50 14.36 5.05
CA ARG A 150 1.39 14.96 5.82
C ARG A 150 1.86 15.82 7.00
N ARG A 151 3.09 15.60 7.49
CA ARG A 151 3.67 16.40 8.57
C ARG A 151 4.26 17.73 8.09
N MET A 152 4.37 17.93 6.76
CA MET A 152 4.93 19.15 6.19
C MET A 152 3.85 20.23 6.03
N ALA A 153 3.90 21.25 6.88
CA ALA A 153 2.90 22.32 6.94
C ALA A 153 2.75 23.12 5.63
N TRP A 154 3.80 23.15 4.80
CA TRP A 154 3.82 23.88 3.53
C TRP A 154 3.16 23.11 2.37
N LEU A 155 2.85 21.82 2.54
CA LEU A 155 2.14 21.06 1.52
C LEU A 155 0.65 21.38 1.55
N ASN A 156 0.13 21.90 0.44
CA ASN A 156 -1.31 22.16 0.32
C ASN A 156 -2.08 20.86 0.03
N ARG A 157 -3.39 20.89 0.33
CA ARG A 157 -4.30 19.74 0.15
C ARG A 157 -4.55 19.40 -1.32
N SER A 158 -4.44 20.38 -2.22
CA SER A 158 -4.70 20.20 -3.65
C SER A 158 -3.64 19.31 -4.30
N ASP A 159 -2.37 19.62 -4.08
CA ASP A 159 -1.24 18.85 -4.61
C ASP A 159 -1.26 17.41 -4.13
N ARG A 160 -1.50 17.23 -2.83
CA ARG A 160 -1.71 15.92 -2.20
C ARG A 160 -2.76 15.11 -2.93
N ALA A 161 -3.91 15.71 -3.23
CA ALA A 161 -4.99 15.03 -3.93
C ALA A 161 -4.66 14.79 -5.43
N ILE A 162 -3.94 15.70 -6.07
CA ILE A 162 -3.47 15.53 -7.46
C ILE A 162 -2.52 14.33 -7.56
N VAL A 163 -1.51 14.25 -6.68
CA VAL A 163 -0.55 13.14 -6.65
C VAL A 163 -1.27 11.81 -6.43
N LEU A 164 -2.12 11.70 -5.39
CA LEU A 164 -2.86 10.46 -5.11
C LEU A 164 -3.72 9.99 -6.29
N ARG A 165 -4.43 10.92 -6.95
CA ARG A 165 -5.24 10.59 -8.13
C ARG A 165 -4.39 10.15 -9.31
N ALA A 166 -3.31 10.89 -9.60
CA ALA A 166 -2.41 10.56 -10.71
C ALA A 166 -1.73 9.21 -10.49
N THR A 167 -1.24 8.94 -9.28
CA THR A 167 -0.67 7.64 -8.90
C THR A 167 -1.68 6.51 -9.09
N THR A 168 -2.91 6.68 -8.60
CA THR A 168 -3.97 5.67 -8.75
C THR A 168 -4.26 5.39 -10.22
N ARG A 169 -4.40 6.44 -11.04
CA ARG A 169 -4.75 6.32 -12.46
C ARG A 169 -3.62 5.73 -13.29
N ALA A 170 -2.38 6.11 -13.01
CA ALA A 170 -1.20 5.53 -13.66
C ALA A 170 -1.11 4.04 -13.34
N LEU A 171 -1.27 3.64 -12.07
CA LEU A 171 -1.32 2.23 -11.69
C LEU A 171 -2.47 1.48 -12.37
N SER A 172 -3.64 2.09 -12.49
CA SER A 172 -4.80 1.50 -13.17
C SER A 172 -4.59 1.35 -14.67
N GLY A 173 -3.99 2.34 -15.32
CA GLY A 173 -3.63 2.28 -16.74
C GLY A 173 -2.57 1.21 -17.01
N PHE A 174 -1.60 1.09 -16.10
CA PHE A 174 -0.53 0.11 -16.19
C PHE A 174 -1.02 -1.31 -15.92
N LEU A 175 -1.62 -1.58 -14.76
CA LEU A 175 -2.00 -2.92 -14.31
C LEU A 175 -3.37 -3.39 -14.84
N GLY A 176 -4.27 -2.46 -15.14
CA GLY A 176 -5.65 -2.74 -15.51
C GLY A 176 -6.65 -2.54 -14.37
N GLU A 177 -7.90 -2.93 -14.64
CA GLU A 177 -9.04 -2.79 -13.74
C GLU A 177 -9.79 -4.12 -13.59
N PRO A 178 -10.38 -4.42 -12.42
CA PRO A 178 -10.41 -3.60 -11.20
C PRO A 178 -9.05 -3.58 -10.46
N LEU A 179 -8.59 -2.38 -10.09
CA LEU A 179 -7.30 -2.20 -9.41
C LEU A 179 -7.42 -2.40 -7.90
N VAL A 180 -6.56 -3.26 -7.32
CA VAL A 180 -6.37 -3.40 -5.87
C VAL A 180 -5.02 -2.84 -5.45
N VAL A 181 -5.00 -1.89 -4.52
CA VAL A 181 -3.76 -1.31 -4.00
C VAL A 181 -3.56 -1.73 -2.55
N LYS A 182 -2.60 -2.61 -2.30
CA LYS A 182 -2.20 -3.00 -0.96
C LYS A 182 -1.18 -2.01 -0.41
N LEU A 183 -1.55 -1.33 0.67
CA LEU A 183 -0.76 -0.27 1.25
C LEU A 183 0.09 -0.75 2.43
N ARG A 184 1.21 -0.07 2.67
CA ARG A 184 2.01 -0.23 3.88
C ARG A 184 1.22 0.16 5.13
N SER A 185 1.58 -0.40 6.28
CA SER A 185 0.82 -0.21 7.53
C SER A 185 0.71 1.26 7.95
N GLN A 186 1.73 2.06 7.68
CA GLN A 186 1.79 3.50 7.94
C GLN A 186 0.68 4.26 7.18
N CYS A 187 0.27 3.76 6.01
CA CYS A 187 -0.78 4.37 5.19
C CYS A 187 -2.18 4.30 5.82
N THR A 188 -2.40 3.40 6.79
CA THR A 188 -3.64 3.37 7.56
C THR A 188 -3.91 4.70 8.24
N LEU A 189 -2.88 5.44 8.67
CA LEU A 189 -3.05 6.77 9.26
C LEU A 189 -3.58 7.82 8.27
N ALA A 190 -3.44 7.56 6.97
CA ALA A 190 -3.82 8.42 5.86
C ALA A 190 -5.10 7.95 5.14
N ALA A 191 -5.76 6.89 5.62
CA ALA A 191 -6.81 6.20 4.87
C ALA A 191 -7.96 7.13 4.42
N GLN A 192 -8.43 8.04 5.28
CA GLN A 192 -9.48 9.01 4.92
C GLN A 192 -9.05 9.95 3.78
N GLU A 193 -7.80 10.43 3.80
CA GLU A 193 -7.31 11.32 2.74
C GLU A 193 -7.14 10.57 1.41
N ILE A 194 -6.63 9.34 1.47
CA ILE A 194 -6.50 8.45 0.30
C ILE A 194 -7.90 8.18 -0.27
N ALA A 195 -8.84 7.73 0.56
CA ALA A 195 -10.21 7.42 0.15
C ALA A 195 -10.94 8.63 -0.43
N ARG A 196 -10.82 9.81 0.19
CA ARG A 196 -11.43 11.06 -0.33
C ARG A 196 -10.83 11.49 -1.67
N ALA A 197 -9.51 11.42 -1.81
CA ALA A 197 -8.84 11.92 -3.02
C ALA A 197 -9.17 11.04 -4.24
N THR A 198 -9.28 9.74 -4.03
CA THR A 198 -9.39 8.72 -5.08
C THR A 198 -10.79 8.16 -5.24
N GLN A 199 -11.68 8.42 -4.27
CA GLN A 199 -13.02 7.83 -4.16
C GLN A 199 -13.00 6.29 -4.13
N GLY A 200 -11.86 5.68 -3.76
CA GLY A 200 -11.69 4.23 -3.73
C GLY A 200 -12.44 3.53 -2.60
N ARG A 201 -12.74 2.25 -2.83
CA ARG A 201 -13.23 1.34 -1.78
C ARG A 201 -12.12 1.09 -0.76
N CYS A 202 -12.51 0.83 0.48
CA CYS A 202 -11.57 0.60 1.57
C CYS A 202 -11.85 -0.77 2.20
N VAL A 203 -10.84 -1.62 2.23
CA VAL A 203 -10.85 -2.87 3.00
C VAL A 203 -9.74 -2.75 4.04
N MET A 204 -10.05 -3.08 5.28
CA MET A 204 -9.07 -3.13 6.36
C MET A 204 -8.88 -4.55 6.83
N ILE A 205 -7.62 -4.99 6.83
CA ILE A 205 -7.24 -6.30 7.36
C ILE A 205 -6.77 -6.11 8.80
N LEU A 206 -7.46 -6.75 9.73
CA LEU A 206 -7.06 -6.87 11.14
C LEU A 206 -6.72 -8.32 11.48
N ARG A 207 -6.10 -8.50 12.63
CA ARG A 207 -5.75 -9.80 13.20
C ARG A 207 -6.12 -9.77 14.68
N ALA A 208 -6.44 -10.92 15.27
CA ALA A 208 -6.71 -11.02 16.70
C ALA A 208 -5.60 -10.32 17.51
N LEU A 209 -6.01 -9.58 18.54
CA LEU A 209 -5.18 -8.59 19.24
C LEU A 209 -3.84 -9.16 19.72
N GLU A 210 -3.87 -10.25 20.50
CA GLU A 210 -2.65 -10.82 21.08
C GLU A 210 -1.78 -11.54 20.04
N PRO A 211 -2.31 -12.42 19.16
CA PRO A 211 -1.52 -12.99 18.08
C PRO A 211 -0.82 -11.94 17.20
N TRP A 212 -1.50 -10.80 16.96
CA TRP A 212 -0.92 -9.68 16.25
C TRP A 212 0.22 -9.01 17.02
N ALA A 213 0.01 -8.64 18.28
CA ALA A 213 1.01 -7.97 19.11
C ALA A 213 2.28 -8.83 19.23
N MET A 214 2.10 -10.12 19.44
CA MET A 214 3.17 -11.10 19.52
C MET A 214 3.92 -11.25 18.19
N SER A 215 3.20 -11.29 17.07
CA SER A 215 3.85 -11.36 15.75
C SER A 215 4.66 -10.10 15.44
N THR A 216 4.14 -8.93 15.82
CA THR A 216 4.82 -7.65 15.62
C THR A 216 6.05 -7.52 16.51
N TYR A 217 5.93 -7.87 17.79
CA TYR A 217 7.05 -7.82 18.72
C TYR A 217 8.17 -8.80 18.33
N ARG A 218 7.84 -10.02 17.88
CA ARG A 218 8.87 -10.96 17.39
C ARG A 218 9.63 -10.43 16.19
N ALA A 219 8.93 -9.81 15.24
CA ALA A 219 9.54 -9.29 14.03
C ALA A 219 10.36 -8.02 14.28
N PHE A 220 9.88 -7.12 15.15
CA PHE A 220 10.38 -5.75 15.23
C PHE A 220 10.55 -5.20 16.65
N GLY A 221 10.49 -6.03 17.70
CA GLY A 221 10.47 -5.62 19.11
C GLY A 221 11.74 -4.89 19.58
N LYS A 222 12.82 -4.93 18.81
CA LYS A 222 14.04 -4.13 19.05
C LYS A 222 13.92 -2.68 18.56
N TRP A 223 12.89 -2.36 17.78
CA TRP A 223 12.72 -1.02 17.24
C TRP A 223 11.97 -0.15 18.26
N PRO A 224 12.36 1.13 18.44
CA PRO A 224 11.75 2.03 19.42
C PRO A 224 10.23 2.15 19.28
N ASP A 225 9.72 2.06 18.05
CA ASP A 225 8.30 2.19 17.73
C ASP A 225 7.46 0.96 18.12
N ASN A 226 8.08 -0.14 18.58
CA ASN A 226 7.39 -1.41 18.90
C ASN A 226 7.33 -1.74 20.39
N ARG A 227 7.31 -0.69 21.22
CA ARG A 227 6.97 -0.80 22.65
C ARG A 227 5.48 -1.16 22.83
N PRO A 228 5.10 -1.79 23.96
CA PRO A 228 3.72 -2.20 24.22
C PRO A 228 2.67 -1.08 24.10
N ASP A 229 2.98 0.12 24.59
CA ASP A 229 2.13 1.32 24.48
C ASP A 229 1.90 1.73 23.02
N GLU A 230 2.95 1.72 22.21
CA GLU A 230 2.88 2.03 20.78
C GLU A 230 2.09 0.98 19.98
N LEU A 231 2.19 -0.30 20.36
CA LEU A 231 1.41 -1.38 19.76
C LEU A 231 -0.08 -1.20 20.08
N ALA A 232 -0.42 -0.97 21.36
CA ALA A 232 -1.80 -0.74 21.79
C ALA A 232 -2.39 0.52 21.11
N TRP A 233 -1.60 1.59 21.04
CA TRP A 233 -1.99 2.81 20.32
C TRP A 233 -2.26 2.55 18.84
N ARG A 234 -1.37 1.82 18.13
CA ARG A 234 -1.55 1.49 16.70
C ARG A 234 -2.82 0.70 16.45
N TYR A 235 -3.09 -0.31 17.27
CA TYR A 235 -4.30 -1.13 17.13
C TYR A 235 -5.56 -0.29 17.38
N ALA A 236 -5.60 0.48 18.47
CA ALA A 236 -6.72 1.38 18.79
C ALA A 236 -6.92 2.44 17.69
N LYS A 237 -5.82 2.94 17.12
CA LYS A 237 -5.84 3.92 16.05
C LYS A 237 -6.46 3.35 14.78
N ALA A 238 -6.18 2.10 14.43
CA ALA A 238 -6.79 1.46 13.26
C ALA A 238 -8.31 1.32 13.37
N ILE A 239 -8.83 0.94 14.55
CA ILE A 239 -10.29 0.90 14.79
C ILE A 239 -10.88 2.31 14.69
N LYS A 240 -10.20 3.33 15.22
CA LYS A 240 -10.62 4.73 15.09
C LYS A 240 -10.62 5.19 13.63
N VAL A 241 -9.64 4.77 12.82
CA VAL A 241 -9.59 5.04 11.38
C VAL A 241 -10.74 4.33 10.64
N PHE A 242 -11.01 3.07 10.95
CA PHE A 242 -12.16 2.33 10.42
C PHE A 242 -13.45 3.10 10.64
N HIS A 243 -13.65 3.56 11.88
CA HIS A 243 -14.81 4.34 12.24
C HIS A 243 -14.89 5.68 11.51
N ALA A 244 -13.76 6.36 11.35
CA ALA A 244 -13.71 7.64 10.69
C ALA A 244 -14.04 7.53 9.18
N LEU A 245 -13.56 6.47 8.52
CA LEU A 245 -13.95 6.13 7.14
C LEU A 245 -15.46 5.86 7.04
N ALA A 246 -16.02 5.07 7.97
CA ALA A 246 -17.45 4.76 7.99
C ALA A 246 -18.32 6.02 8.19
N ARG A 247 -17.90 6.92 9.09
CA ARG A 247 -18.58 8.22 9.33
C ARG A 247 -18.56 9.14 8.12
N GLU A 248 -17.58 9.00 7.25
CA GLU A 248 -17.46 9.76 6.00
C GLU A 248 -18.19 9.12 4.83
N GLY A 249 -18.88 8.00 5.07
CA GLY A 249 -19.68 7.33 4.04
C GLY A 249 -18.90 6.36 3.15
N HIS A 250 -17.61 6.11 3.41
CA HIS A 250 -16.78 5.20 2.60
C HIS A 250 -17.11 3.71 2.77
N ARG A 251 -17.99 3.34 3.72
CA ARG A 251 -18.43 1.96 4.01
C ARG A 251 -17.26 0.94 3.98
N PRO A 252 -16.22 1.12 4.80
CA PRO A 252 -15.07 0.22 4.78
C PRO A 252 -15.48 -1.20 5.18
N GLU A 253 -14.90 -2.19 4.51
CA GLU A 253 -15.06 -3.61 4.85
C GLU A 253 -13.94 -4.06 5.79
N LEU A 254 -14.26 -4.96 6.71
CA LEU A 254 -13.30 -5.52 7.66
C LEU A 254 -13.04 -6.99 7.33
N VAL A 255 -11.78 -7.33 7.13
CA VAL A 255 -11.32 -8.71 6.92
C VAL A 255 -10.43 -9.11 8.09
N TRP A 256 -10.71 -10.27 8.68
CA TRP A 256 -9.86 -10.84 9.71
C TRP A 256 -8.86 -11.81 9.09
N TYR A 257 -7.61 -11.71 9.50
CA TYR A 257 -6.55 -12.64 9.13
C TYR A 257 -6.96 -14.09 9.45
N GLU A 258 -7.57 -14.33 10.61
CA GLU A 258 -8.03 -15.65 11.03
C GLU A 258 -9.14 -16.21 10.12
N ASP A 259 -10.00 -15.35 9.56
CA ASP A 259 -11.03 -15.78 8.62
C ASP A 259 -10.44 -16.04 7.24
N MET A 260 -9.44 -15.26 6.82
CA MET A 260 -8.68 -15.54 5.58
C MET A 260 -8.00 -16.91 5.62
N LEU A 261 -7.44 -17.31 6.77
CA LEU A 261 -6.82 -18.63 6.92
C LEU A 261 -7.82 -19.79 6.85
N ARG A 262 -9.09 -19.55 7.19
CA ARG A 262 -10.16 -20.56 7.14
C ARG A 262 -10.80 -20.62 5.74
N ASP A 263 -10.95 -19.46 5.12
CA ASP A 263 -11.52 -19.30 3.79
C ASP A 263 -10.80 -18.16 3.05
N LEU A 264 -9.90 -18.54 2.13
CA LEU A 264 -9.09 -17.61 1.35
C LEU A 264 -9.96 -16.67 0.48
N SER A 265 -11.18 -17.09 0.15
CA SER A 265 -12.09 -16.29 -0.68
C SER A 265 -12.69 -15.10 0.08
N VAL A 266 -12.56 -15.04 1.41
CA VAL A 266 -13.02 -13.88 2.22
C VAL A 266 -12.36 -12.58 1.76
N LEU A 267 -11.04 -12.59 1.56
CA LEU A 267 -10.31 -11.41 1.08
C LEU A 267 -10.79 -11.02 -0.33
N LEU A 268 -10.92 -12.01 -1.21
CA LEU A 268 -11.28 -11.78 -2.60
C LEU A 268 -12.70 -11.24 -2.76
N ARG A 269 -13.67 -11.74 -1.99
CA ARG A 269 -15.02 -11.14 -1.94
C ARG A 269 -14.96 -9.68 -1.51
N ALA A 270 -14.14 -9.35 -0.51
CA ALA A 270 -14.02 -7.97 -0.04
C ALA A 270 -13.37 -7.04 -1.08
N VAL A 271 -12.35 -7.53 -1.81
CA VAL A 271 -11.66 -6.70 -2.81
C VAL A 271 -12.38 -6.61 -4.15
N ALA A 272 -13.03 -7.70 -4.58
CA ALA A 272 -13.75 -7.82 -5.85
C ALA A 272 -15.22 -7.38 -5.74
N ALA A 273 -15.59 -6.68 -4.66
CA ALA A 273 -16.94 -6.18 -4.44
C ALA A 273 -18.04 -7.26 -4.48
N GLY A 274 -17.72 -8.47 -4.02
CA GLY A 274 -18.65 -9.60 -3.97
C GLY A 274 -18.81 -10.35 -5.29
N GLN A 275 -17.91 -10.16 -6.27
CA GLN A 275 -17.87 -11.04 -7.44
C GLN A 275 -17.48 -12.47 -7.04
N ASP A 276 -18.19 -13.45 -7.60
CA ASP A 276 -17.86 -14.86 -7.42
C ASP A 276 -16.58 -15.22 -8.18
N LEU A 277 -15.74 -16.00 -7.53
CA LEU A 277 -14.52 -16.54 -8.13
C LEU A 277 -14.86 -17.66 -9.10
N SER A 278 -14.18 -17.67 -10.24
CA SER A 278 -14.21 -18.82 -11.15
C SER A 278 -13.58 -20.06 -10.49
N GLU A 279 -13.94 -21.25 -10.97
CA GLU A 279 -13.34 -22.50 -10.48
C GLU A 279 -11.81 -22.53 -10.67
N ALA A 280 -11.31 -21.95 -11.77
CA ALA A 280 -9.87 -21.83 -12.01
C ALA A 280 -9.17 -20.97 -10.94
N GLN A 281 -9.78 -19.84 -10.55
CA GLN A 281 -9.27 -18.99 -9.49
C GLN A 281 -9.32 -19.70 -8.12
N LYS A 282 -10.39 -20.44 -7.83
CA LYS A 282 -10.49 -21.26 -6.61
C LYS A 282 -9.37 -22.31 -6.53
N GLN A 283 -9.07 -22.97 -7.64
CA GLN A 283 -7.97 -23.94 -7.73
C GLN A 283 -6.60 -23.28 -7.54
N ALA A 284 -6.37 -22.12 -8.16
CA ALA A 284 -5.12 -21.39 -8.01
C ALA A 284 -4.88 -20.94 -6.55
N LEU A 285 -5.93 -20.49 -5.86
CA LEU A 285 -5.85 -20.14 -4.43
C LEU A 285 -5.47 -21.33 -3.56
N ALA A 286 -6.09 -22.49 -3.80
CA ALA A 286 -5.77 -23.71 -3.07
C ALA A 286 -4.30 -24.13 -3.27
N ALA A 287 -3.78 -24.00 -4.50
CA ALA A 287 -2.38 -24.29 -4.81
C ALA A 287 -1.41 -23.32 -4.12
N THR A 288 -1.71 -22.02 -4.14
CA THR A 288 -0.88 -20.99 -3.48
C THR A 288 -0.83 -21.18 -1.97
N TYR A 289 -1.97 -21.48 -1.33
CA TYR A 289 -1.99 -21.79 0.10
C TYR A 289 -1.28 -23.11 0.44
N GLY A 290 -1.38 -24.11 -0.42
CA GLY A 290 -0.61 -25.35 -0.32
C GLY A 290 0.90 -25.09 -0.27
N ARG A 291 1.41 -24.15 -1.07
CA ARG A 291 2.83 -23.74 -1.05
C ARG A 291 3.22 -22.99 0.23
N ASP A 292 2.46 -21.97 0.62
CA ASP A 292 2.74 -21.16 1.84
C ASP A 292 2.68 -22.02 3.13
N SER A 293 1.79 -23.02 3.15
CA SER A 293 1.69 -23.97 4.27
C SER A 293 2.82 -25.03 4.30
N GLN A 294 3.40 -25.40 3.14
CA GLN A 294 4.48 -26.39 3.02
C GLN A 294 5.89 -25.79 3.17
N GLU A 295 6.10 -24.58 2.68
CA GLU A 295 7.32 -23.80 2.96
C GLU A 295 7.42 -23.45 4.45
N GLY A 296 6.28 -23.57 5.16
CA GLY A 296 6.09 -23.10 6.50
C GLY A 296 6.15 -21.57 6.48
N LEU A 297 5.35 -20.91 7.30
CA LEU A 297 5.57 -19.51 7.63
C LEU A 297 7.08 -19.36 7.96
N SER A 298 7.88 -18.83 7.04
CA SER A 298 9.35 -18.76 7.20
C SER A 298 9.75 -17.80 8.33
N ILE A 299 8.74 -17.16 8.92
CA ILE A 299 8.76 -16.27 10.08
C ILE A 299 8.36 -17.02 11.39
N GLY A 300 8.07 -18.32 11.31
CA GLY A 300 7.54 -19.16 12.40
C GLY A 300 8.52 -20.16 13.01
N ARG A 301 9.70 -20.39 12.41
CA ARG A 301 10.69 -21.35 12.92
C ARG A 301 12.05 -20.71 13.17
N ALA A 302 12.16 -19.99 14.28
CA ALA A 302 13.35 -19.96 15.13
C ALA A 302 13.13 -18.92 16.24
N GLY A 303 13.05 -19.38 17.48
CA GLY A 303 13.04 -18.49 18.65
C GLY A 303 12.30 -19.13 19.80
N SER A 304 13.08 -19.68 20.73
CA SER A 304 12.66 -20.10 22.07
C SER A 304 11.43 -19.34 22.58
N ARG A 305 10.41 -20.04 23.08
CA ARG A 305 9.33 -19.47 23.90
C ARG A 305 9.96 -18.89 25.18
N SER A 306 10.55 -17.71 25.05
CA SER A 306 11.20 -16.97 26.11
C SER A 306 10.13 -16.35 27.01
N THR A 307 10.29 -16.50 28.31
CA THR A 307 9.58 -15.81 29.40
C THR A 307 9.45 -14.29 29.17
N MET A 308 10.36 -13.70 28.38
CA MET A 308 10.32 -12.31 27.94
C MET A 308 9.06 -11.94 27.12
N CYS A 309 8.42 -12.93 26.47
CA CYS A 309 7.23 -12.69 25.65
C CYS A 309 5.95 -12.50 26.50
N THR A 310 5.90 -13.04 27.71
CA THR A 310 4.76 -12.94 28.63
C THR A 310 4.66 -11.58 29.31
N ASP A 311 5.80 -10.98 29.67
CA ASP A 311 5.84 -9.64 30.31
C ASP A 311 5.41 -8.56 29.32
N ILE A 312 5.91 -8.64 28.08
CA ILE A 312 5.52 -7.73 26.99
C ILE A 312 4.04 -7.81 26.68
N LEU A 313 3.47 -9.02 26.67
CA LEU A 313 2.05 -9.20 26.40
C LEU A 313 1.19 -8.66 27.56
N SER A 314 1.63 -8.85 28.80
CA SER A 314 0.94 -8.30 29.98
C SER A 314 0.94 -6.77 29.97
N GLU A 315 2.09 -6.15 29.70
CA GLU A 315 2.17 -4.69 29.56
C GLU A 315 1.31 -4.20 28.39
N PHE A 316 1.35 -4.89 27.26
CA PHE A 316 0.53 -4.56 26.10
C PHE A 316 -0.98 -4.62 26.42
N ARG A 317 -1.45 -5.66 27.12
CA ARG A 317 -2.84 -5.77 27.58
C ARG A 317 -3.21 -4.61 28.49
N HIS A 318 -2.35 -4.28 29.45
CA HIS A 318 -2.57 -3.13 30.33
C HIS A 318 -2.71 -1.82 29.55
N GLN A 319 -1.86 -1.58 28.56
CA GLN A 319 -1.97 -0.41 27.68
C GLN A 319 -3.22 -0.45 26.79
N TRP A 320 -3.60 -1.64 26.31
CA TRP A 320 -4.80 -1.85 25.54
C TRP A 320 -6.06 -1.51 26.33
N GLU A 321 -6.22 -2.02 27.55
CA GLU A 321 -7.37 -1.72 28.42
C GLU A 321 -7.59 -0.21 28.60
N ARG A 322 -6.50 0.56 28.65
CA ARG A 322 -6.55 2.02 28.79
C ARG A 322 -6.93 2.75 27.50
N LEU A 323 -6.55 2.21 26.35
CA LEU A 323 -6.69 2.86 25.03
C LEU A 323 -7.85 2.33 24.20
N ALA A 324 -8.38 1.16 24.57
CA ALA A 324 -9.41 0.41 23.86
C ALA A 324 -10.64 1.30 23.62
N PRO A 325 -11.06 1.48 22.36
CA PRO A 325 -12.25 2.25 22.07
C PRO A 325 -13.49 1.36 22.26
N SER A 326 -13.83 0.97 23.49
CA SER A 326 -14.86 -0.07 23.79
C SER A 326 -16.19 0.16 23.07
N ARG A 327 -16.67 1.42 23.05
CA ARG A 327 -17.89 1.80 22.30
C ARG A 327 -17.81 1.50 20.80
N LEU A 328 -16.62 1.58 20.19
CA LEU A 328 -16.41 1.23 18.79
C LEU A 328 -16.30 -0.28 18.61
N LEU A 329 -15.68 -1.00 19.56
CA LEU A 329 -15.60 -2.46 19.52
C LEU A 329 -16.99 -3.09 19.53
N GLU A 330 -17.85 -2.63 20.44
CA GLU A 330 -19.26 -3.03 20.53
C GLU A 330 -20.03 -2.66 19.26
N ARG A 331 -19.90 -1.41 18.80
CA ARG A 331 -20.60 -0.90 17.61
C ARG A 331 -20.35 -1.75 16.36
N TYR A 332 -19.14 -2.28 16.20
CA TYR A 332 -18.77 -3.09 15.04
C TYR A 332 -18.83 -4.60 15.30
N GLY A 333 -19.28 -5.03 16.48
CA GLY A 333 -19.34 -6.45 16.83
C GLY A 333 -17.98 -7.13 16.82
N ILE A 334 -16.91 -6.40 17.16
CA ILE A 334 -15.54 -6.91 17.14
C ILE A 334 -14.94 -7.13 18.53
N ALA A 335 -15.69 -6.84 19.60
CA ALA A 335 -15.20 -6.99 20.97
C ALA A 335 -14.65 -8.40 21.27
N ASP A 336 -15.32 -9.46 20.81
CA ASP A 336 -14.90 -10.85 21.07
C ASP A 336 -13.62 -11.27 20.32
N ARG A 337 -13.15 -10.44 19.39
CA ARG A 337 -11.94 -10.69 18.58
C ARG A 337 -10.75 -9.83 18.99
N VAL A 338 -10.94 -8.89 19.91
CA VAL A 338 -9.93 -7.90 20.32
C VAL A 338 -9.68 -7.94 21.82
#